data_AF-A0A2M8PKD8-F1
#
_entry.id   AF-A0A2M8PKD8-F1
#
_cell.length_a   1.000
_cell.length_b   1.000
_cell.length_c   1.000
_cell.angle_alpha   90.00
_cell.angle_beta   90.00
_cell.angle_gamma   90.00
#
_symmetry.space_group_name_H-M   'P 1'
#
loop_
_entity.id
_entity.type
_entity.pdbx_description
1 polymer ?
#
loop_
_entity_poly.entity_id
_entity_poly.type
_entity_poly.pdbx_seq_one_letter_code
_entity_poly.pdbx_strand_id
1 'polypeptide(L)'
;YDLTSFHLVSQYVEQLEHLFATRLTFSWHENTRTLHLNNAFTRPERVLMDTMIERTEQDLMTDRITKRWIERWALHEAMLMLAQIRGKYSTLPGAGGGISLNAADLQSQAMQLREELLAELEDYVADTPEDVGMHSTFILG
;
A
#
# COMPACT_ATOMS: atom_id res chain seq x y z
N TYR A 1 -16.38 -20.34 -34.23
CA TYR A 1 -14.92 -20.18 -34.20
C TYR A 1 -14.31 -21.54 -34.51
N ASP A 2 -13.55 -21.64 -35.59
CA ASP A 2 -12.93 -22.90 -36.04
C ASP A 2 -11.59 -23.13 -35.30
N LEU A 3 -11.29 -24.38 -34.97
CA LEU A 3 -10.09 -24.82 -34.24
C LEU A 3 -8.81 -24.35 -34.95
N THR A 4 -8.84 -24.32 -36.29
CA THR A 4 -7.74 -23.85 -37.13
C THR A 4 -7.39 -22.39 -36.86
N SER A 5 -8.40 -21.54 -36.66
CA SER A 5 -8.21 -20.12 -36.39
C SER A 5 -7.59 -19.90 -35.02
N PHE A 6 -8.02 -20.66 -34.01
CA PHE A 6 -7.43 -20.61 -32.66
C PHE A 6 -5.96 -21.05 -32.68
N HIS A 7 -5.68 -22.16 -33.36
CA HIS A 7 -4.32 -22.71 -33.45
C HIS A 7 -3.35 -21.77 -34.20
N LEU A 8 -3.82 -21.12 -35.28
CA LEU A 8 -3.00 -20.14 -36.00
C LEU A 8 -2.69 -18.90 -35.15
N VAL A 9 -3.66 -18.42 -34.38
CA VAL A 9 -3.43 -17.28 -33.45
C VAL A 9 -2.49 -17.68 -32.31
N SER A 10 -2.63 -18.87 -31.73
CA SER A 10 -1.73 -19.32 -30.66
C SER A 10 -0.30 -19.50 -31.17
N GLN A 11 -0.12 -20.08 -32.35
CA GLN A 11 1.21 -20.20 -32.98
C GLN A 11 1.83 -18.83 -33.30
N TYR A 12 1.02 -17.87 -33.77
CA TYR A 12 1.49 -16.52 -34.02
C TYR A 12 1.96 -15.83 -32.73
N VAL A 13 1.22 -15.97 -31.63
CA VAL A 13 1.62 -15.44 -30.31
C VAL A 13 2.90 -16.10 -29.81
N GLU A 14 3.03 -17.42 -29.92
CA GLU A 14 4.23 -18.16 -29.52
C GLU A 14 5.46 -17.72 -30.34
N GLN A 15 5.31 -17.53 -31.66
CA GLN A 15 6.37 -17.01 -32.51
C GLN A 15 6.77 -15.59 -32.13
N LEU A 16 5.81 -14.72 -31.80
CA LEU A 16 6.10 -13.38 -31.30
C LEU A 16 6.84 -13.42 -29.96
N GLU A 17 6.43 -14.32 -29.04
CA GLU A 17 7.12 -14.53 -27.76
C GLU A 17 8.58 -14.94 -27.97
N HIS A 18 8.85 -15.81 -28.94
CA HIS A 18 10.20 -16.22 -29.30
C HIS A 18 11.02 -15.13 -29.99
N LEU A 19 10.43 -14.39 -30.93
CA LEU A 19 11.13 -13.36 -31.70
C LEU A 19 11.53 -12.16 -30.83
N PHE A 20 10.67 -11.77 -29.89
CA PHE A 20 10.91 -10.61 -29.03
C PHE A 20 11.45 -10.97 -27.65
N ALA A 21 11.72 -12.25 -27.39
CA ALA A 21 12.06 -12.76 -26.06
C ALA A 21 11.15 -12.14 -24.97
N THR A 22 9.85 -12.05 -25.27
CA THR A 22 8.89 -11.20 -24.55
C THR A 22 8.73 -11.64 -23.09
N ARG A 23 9.03 -12.91 -22.80
CA ARG A 23 9.19 -13.44 -21.45
C ARG A 23 10.66 -13.39 -21.03
N LEU A 24 10.99 -12.34 -20.28
CA LEU A 24 12.25 -12.27 -19.54
C LEU A 24 12.19 -13.27 -18.39
N THR A 25 13.02 -14.31 -18.44
CA THR A 25 13.14 -15.21 -17.30
C THR A 25 14.08 -14.57 -16.29
N PHE A 26 13.60 -14.39 -15.07
CA PHE A 26 14.39 -13.84 -13.98
C PHE A 26 14.36 -14.74 -12.76
N SER A 27 15.43 -14.71 -11.98
CA SER A 27 15.47 -15.29 -10.64
C SER A 27 15.88 -14.21 -9.65
N TRP A 28 15.03 -14.01 -8.64
CA TRP A 28 15.32 -13.14 -7.52
C TRP A 28 15.91 -13.96 -6.36
N HIS A 29 17.09 -13.56 -5.89
CA HIS A 29 17.69 -14.14 -4.70
C HIS A 29 17.51 -13.21 -3.51
N GLU A 30 16.58 -13.56 -2.61
CA GLU A 30 16.25 -12.74 -1.44
C GLU A 30 17.46 -12.51 -0.51
N ASN A 31 18.29 -13.55 -0.31
CA ASN A 31 19.43 -13.48 0.61
C ASN A 31 20.50 -12.47 0.17
N THR A 32 20.78 -12.39 -1.12
CA THR A 32 21.80 -11.49 -1.70
C THR A 32 21.19 -10.21 -2.23
N ARG A 33 19.85 -10.12 -2.31
CA ARG A 33 19.10 -9.03 -2.95
C ARG A 33 19.58 -8.77 -4.38
N THR A 34 19.84 -9.85 -5.12
CA THR A 34 20.32 -9.78 -6.51
C THR A 34 19.26 -10.33 -7.47
N LEU A 35 18.95 -9.54 -8.49
CA LEU A 35 18.11 -9.95 -9.61
C LEU A 35 19.00 -10.49 -10.72
N HIS A 36 18.79 -11.74 -11.08
CA HIS A 36 19.45 -12.36 -12.23
C HIS A 36 18.48 -12.45 -13.39
N LEU A 37 18.88 -11.89 -14.53
CA LEU A 37 18.17 -12.02 -15.79
C LEU A 37 18.88 -13.10 -16.61
N ASN A 38 18.17 -14.16 -16.96
CA ASN A 38 18.75 -15.30 -17.68
C ASN A 38 18.91 -15.03 -19.18
N ASN A 39 18.36 -13.92 -19.66
CA ASN A 39 18.41 -13.51 -21.06
C ASN A 39 19.66 -12.62 -21.28
N ALA A 40 20.41 -12.89 -22.36
CA ALA A 40 21.58 -12.09 -22.71
C ALA A 40 21.18 -10.84 -23.50
N PHE A 41 21.41 -9.66 -22.94
CA PHE A 41 21.20 -8.39 -23.65
C PHE A 41 22.42 -8.10 -24.55
N THR A 42 22.23 -8.14 -25.86
CA THR A 42 23.31 -7.85 -26.83
C THR A 42 23.57 -6.35 -27.00
N ARG A 43 22.56 -5.51 -26.67
CA ARG A 43 22.60 -4.06 -26.81
C ARG A 43 22.26 -3.40 -25.48
N PRO A 44 22.76 -2.18 -25.20
CA PRO A 44 22.29 -1.41 -24.07
C PRO A 44 20.83 -1.01 -24.30
N GLU A 45 19.94 -1.58 -23.49
CA GLU A 45 18.49 -1.32 -23.53
C GLU A 45 18.04 -0.70 -22.20
N ARG A 46 17.07 0.21 -22.26
CA ARG A 46 16.45 0.77 -21.06
C ARG A 46 15.33 -0.16 -20.62
N VAL A 47 15.45 -0.72 -19.42
CA VAL A 47 14.45 -1.62 -18.83
C VAL A 47 13.69 -0.85 -17.75
N LEU A 48 12.36 -0.95 -17.78
CA LEU A 48 11.50 -0.51 -16.68
C LEU A 48 11.26 -1.71 -15.76
N MET A 49 11.49 -1.52 -14.47
CA MET A 49 11.25 -2.53 -13.45
C MET A 49 10.22 -2.00 -12.47
N ASP A 50 9.14 -2.77 -12.30
CA ASP A 50 8.20 -2.59 -11.21
C ASP A 50 8.58 -3.58 -10.11
N THR A 51 8.94 -3.07 -8.94
CA THR A 51 9.46 -3.87 -7.83
C THR A 51 8.69 -3.59 -6.57
N MET A 52 8.19 -4.64 -5.94
CA MET A 52 7.58 -4.57 -4.61
C MET A 52 8.60 -5.03 -3.56
N ILE A 53 8.68 -4.30 -2.46
CA ILE A 53 9.52 -4.66 -1.31
C ILE A 53 8.61 -5.04 -0.15
N GLU A 54 8.78 -6.24 0.38
CA GLU A 54 8.15 -6.63 1.64
C GLU A 54 8.95 -6.03 2.80
N ARG A 55 8.30 -5.20 3.62
CA ARG A 55 8.87 -4.66 4.86
C ARG A 55 8.27 -5.41 6.04
N THR A 56 9.11 -5.85 6.97
CA THR A 56 8.63 -6.51 8.19
C THR A 56 7.96 -5.50 9.11
N GLU A 57 7.03 -5.96 9.94
CA GLU A 57 6.33 -5.09 10.90
C GLU A 57 7.29 -4.37 11.85
N GLN A 58 8.37 -5.03 12.29
CA GLN A 58 9.38 -4.39 13.14
C GLN A 58 10.07 -3.23 12.41
N ASP A 59 10.32 -3.36 11.11
CA ASP A 59 10.92 -2.30 10.30
C ASP A 59 9.95 -1.13 10.05
N LEU A 60 8.65 -1.41 9.94
CA LEU A 60 7.62 -0.36 9.88
C LEU A 60 7.54 0.43 11.20
N MET A 61 7.78 -0.23 12.34
CA MET A 61 7.73 0.39 13.67
C MET A 61 8.99 1.19 14.04
N THR A 62 10.12 0.98 13.36
CA THR A 62 11.34 1.77 13.54
C THR A 62 11.36 3.02 12.67
N ASP A 63 10.70 2.97 11.52
CA ASP A 63 10.63 4.07 10.56
C ASP A 63 9.86 5.27 11.14
N ARG A 64 10.48 6.45 11.07
CA ARG A 64 9.96 7.69 11.66
C ARG A 64 8.61 8.10 11.09
N ILE A 65 8.39 7.88 9.79
CA ILE A 65 7.15 8.29 9.12
C ILE A 65 6.06 7.27 9.44
N THR A 66 6.33 6.01 9.12
CA THR A 66 5.39 4.91 9.27
C THR A 66 4.94 4.72 10.73
N LYS A 67 5.88 4.76 11.68
CA LYS A 67 5.56 4.68 13.11
C LYS A 67 4.59 5.77 13.54
N ARG A 68 4.85 7.03 13.16
CA ARG A 68 3.99 8.17 13.53
C ARG A 68 2.59 8.00 12.96
N TRP A 69 2.48 7.54 11.72
CA TRP A 69 1.19 7.29 11.09
C TRP A 69 0.41 6.18 11.82
N ILE A 70 1.06 5.05 12.14
CA ILE A 70 0.45 3.94 12.89
C ILE A 70 -0.03 4.39 14.28
N GLU A 71 0.78 5.17 15.00
CA GLU A 71 0.40 5.71 16.31
C GLU A 71 -0.84 6.62 16.23
N ARG A 72 -0.92 7.48 15.21
CA ARG A 72 -2.08 8.34 14.96
C ARG A 72 -3.32 7.54 14.58
N TRP A 73 -3.17 6.48 13.78
CA TRP A 73 -4.26 5.59 13.42
C TRP A 73 -4.81 4.83 14.63
N ALA A 74 -3.94 4.30 15.48
CA ALA A 74 -4.31 3.65 16.73
C ALA A 74 -5.03 4.62 17.68
N LEU A 75 -4.60 5.88 17.74
CA LEU A 75 -5.25 6.94 18.52
C LEU A 75 -6.66 7.21 18.01
N HIS A 76 -6.86 7.32 16.69
CA HIS A 76 -8.18 7.48 16.07
C HIS A 76 -9.14 6.35 16.48
N GLU A 77 -8.69 5.09 16.38
CA GLU A 77 -9.49 3.92 16.76
C GLU A 77 -9.87 3.94 18.25
N ALA A 78 -8.91 4.28 19.11
CA ALA A 78 -9.16 4.42 20.55
C ALA A 78 -10.18 5.54 20.85
N MET A 79 -10.10 6.68 20.15
CA MET A 79 -11.06 7.77 20.28
C MET A 79 -12.47 7.35 19.86
N LEU A 80 -12.60 6.62 18.74
CA LEU A 80 -13.90 6.09 18.29
C LEU A 80 -14.50 5.12 19.30
N MET A 81 -13.72 4.15 19.79
CA MET A 81 -14.18 3.20 20.81
C MET A 81 -14.64 3.92 22.08
N LEU A 82 -13.87 4.90 22.55
CA LEU A 82 -14.26 5.72 23.70
C LEU A 82 -15.52 6.54 23.45
N ALA A 83 -15.69 7.12 22.26
CA ALA A 83 -16.88 7.88 21.89
C ALA A 83 -18.14 6.98 21.90
N GLN A 84 -18.04 5.77 21.35
CA GLN A 84 -19.13 4.79 21.37
C GLN A 84 -19.53 4.40 22.80
N ILE A 85 -18.54 4.15 23.68
CA ILE A 85 -18.80 3.83 25.08
C ILE A 85 -19.46 5.02 25.79
N ARG A 86 -18.94 6.24 25.60
CA ARG A 86 -19.51 7.47 26.19
C ARG A 86 -20.93 7.76 25.68
N GLY A 87 -21.22 7.46 24.42
CA GLY A 87 -22.56 7.60 23.85
C GLY A 87 -23.57 6.64 24.47
N LYS A 88 -23.14 5.43 24.85
CA LYS A 88 -24.01 4.48 25.58
C LYS A 88 -24.32 4.92 27.01
N TYR A 89 -23.39 5.63 27.66
CA TYR A 89 -23.53 6.13 29.03
C TYR A 89 -23.60 7.66 29.08
N SER A 90 -24.52 8.26 28.28
CA SER A 90 -24.60 9.72 28.08
C SER A 90 -24.66 10.55 29.37
N THR A 91 -25.21 9.98 30.45
CA THR A 91 -25.25 10.61 31.77
C THR A 91 -24.77 9.63 32.83
N LEU A 92 -23.69 9.99 33.53
CA LEU A 92 -23.24 9.24 34.71
C LEU A 92 -23.92 9.82 35.96
N PRO A 93 -24.52 8.99 36.83
CA PRO A 93 -25.06 9.45 38.10
C PRO A 93 -23.92 9.96 38.98
N GLY A 94 -23.89 11.27 39.25
CA GLY A 94 -22.96 11.92 40.16
C GLY A 94 -23.69 12.62 41.31
N ALA A 95 -23.01 12.77 42.45
CA ALA A 95 -23.58 13.29 43.71
C ALA A 95 -24.13 14.74 43.65
N GLY A 96 -23.93 15.47 42.55
CA GLY A 96 -24.36 16.86 42.36
C GLY A 96 -25.19 17.13 41.09
N GLY A 97 -25.68 16.09 40.41
CA GLY A 97 -26.32 16.20 39.09
C GLY A 97 -25.47 15.54 38.01
N GLY A 98 -26.14 14.90 37.03
CA GLY A 98 -25.48 14.05 36.05
C GLY A 98 -24.41 14.79 35.23
N ILE A 99 -23.22 14.19 35.12
CA ILE A 99 -22.17 14.71 34.25
C ILE A 99 -22.51 14.27 32.82
N SER A 100 -22.65 15.23 31.90
CA SER A 100 -22.83 14.96 30.48
C SER A 100 -21.49 14.62 29.84
N LEU A 101 -21.43 13.52 29.09
CA LEU A 101 -20.21 13.09 28.39
C LEU A 101 -20.11 13.72 26.99
N ASN A 102 -18.88 14.01 26.53
CA ASN A 102 -18.57 14.64 25.24
C ASN A 102 -18.43 13.62 24.09
N ALA A 103 -19.41 12.73 23.93
CA ALA A 103 -19.34 11.65 22.94
C ALA A 103 -19.32 12.16 21.48
N ALA A 104 -20.19 13.12 21.14
CA ALA A 104 -20.32 13.65 19.79
C ALA A 104 -19.06 14.42 19.33
N ASP A 105 -18.50 15.25 20.20
CA ASP A 105 -17.26 16.00 19.91
C ASP A 105 -16.10 15.04 19.66
N LEU A 106 -15.95 14.02 20.51
CA LEU A 106 -14.87 13.03 20.38
C LEU A 106 -15.01 12.21 19.09
N GLN A 107 -16.24 11.87 18.70
CA GLN A 107 -16.52 11.18 17.44
C GLN A 107 -16.17 12.05 16.23
N SER A 108 -16.50 13.35 16.27
CA SER A 108 -16.19 14.27 15.17
C SER A 108 -14.68 14.44 14.97
N GLN A 109 -13.92 14.59 16.06
CA GLN A 109 -12.46 14.71 16.01
C GLN A 109 -11.81 13.42 15.50
N ALA A 110 -12.34 12.26 15.90
CA ALA A 110 -11.86 10.98 15.39
C ALA A 110 -12.10 10.87 13.87
N MET A 111 -13.30 11.18 13.39
CA MET A 111 -13.60 11.14 11.96
C MET A 111 -12.71 12.08 11.15
N GLN A 112 -12.45 13.29 11.67
CA GLN A 112 -11.53 14.25 11.04
C GLN A 112 -10.10 13.71 10.96
N LEU A 113 -9.58 13.12 12.06
CA LEU A 113 -8.24 12.53 12.08
C LEU A 113 -8.12 11.36 11.09
N ARG A 114 -9.18 10.57 10.92
CA ARG A 114 -9.20 9.49 9.93
C ARG A 114 -9.09 10.01 8.50
N GLU A 115 -9.86 11.04 8.17
CA GLU A 115 -9.83 11.65 6.84
C GLU A 115 -8.47 12.27 6.54
N GLU A 116 -7.86 12.96 7.51
CA GLU A 116 -6.50 13.49 7.40
C GLU A 116 -5.47 12.38 7.13
N LEU A 117 -5.55 11.26 7.86
CA LEU A 117 -4.60 10.14 7.71
C LEU A 117 -4.76 9.41 6.37
N LEU A 118 -5.98 9.35 5.81
CA LEU A 118 -6.23 8.77 4.49
C LEU A 118 -5.75 9.70 3.38
N ALA A 119 -5.97 11.01 3.51
CA ALA A 119 -5.40 12.00 2.60
C ALA A 119 -3.86 11.95 2.60
N GLU A 120 -3.23 11.80 3.78
CA GLU A 120 -1.76 11.65 3.89
C GLU A 120 -1.23 10.41 3.13
N LEU A 121 -2.02 9.32 3.04
CA LEU A 121 -1.64 8.15 2.24
C LEU A 121 -1.82 8.37 0.74
N GLU A 122 -2.89 9.05 0.33
CA GLU A 122 -3.17 9.35 -1.08
C GLU A 122 -2.17 10.36 -1.65
N ASP A 123 -1.85 11.42 -0.91
CA ASP A 123 -0.87 12.44 -1.29
C ASP A 123 0.57 11.90 -1.38
N TYR A 124 0.89 10.82 -0.65
CA TYR A 124 2.22 10.20 -0.70
C TYR A 124 2.43 9.36 -1.98
N VAL A 125 1.38 9.05 -2.73
CA VAL A 125 1.49 8.35 -4.03
C VAL A 125 1.80 9.38 -5.12
N ALA A 126 3.08 9.51 -5.44
CA ALA A 126 3.64 10.61 -6.20
C ALA A 126 3.07 10.81 -7.62
N ASP A 127 2.70 12.07 -7.86
CA ASP A 127 2.32 12.80 -9.07
C ASP A 127 3.36 12.78 -10.23
N THR A 128 4.57 12.27 -10.01
CA THR A 128 5.65 12.26 -11.03
C THR A 128 6.61 11.08 -10.86
N PRO A 129 6.24 9.85 -11.30
CA PRO A 129 7.11 8.66 -11.17
C PRO A 129 8.44 8.77 -11.93
N GLU A 130 8.57 9.73 -12.84
CA GLU A 130 9.73 9.99 -13.69
C GLU A 130 10.82 10.87 -13.04
N ASP A 131 10.47 11.72 -12.06
CA ASP A 131 11.41 12.61 -11.37
C ASP A 131 12.01 11.99 -10.09
N VAL A 132 11.35 10.98 -9.51
CA VAL A 132 11.77 10.37 -8.22
C VAL A 132 12.89 9.34 -8.31
N GLY A 133 13.38 9.02 -9.51
CA GLY A 133 14.59 8.22 -9.73
C GLY A 133 14.78 7.09 -8.70
N MET A 134 13.97 6.05 -8.77
CA MET A 134 14.15 4.81 -7.99
C MET A 134 14.36 5.07 -6.47
N HIS A 135 13.34 5.54 -5.78
CA HIS A 135 13.10 5.12 -4.39
C HIS A 135 11.79 4.36 -4.37
N SER A 136 11.89 3.10 -3.93
CA SER A 136 10.85 2.08 -3.92
C SER A 136 9.43 2.64 -3.70
N THR A 137 8.63 2.61 -4.75
CA THR A 137 7.18 2.78 -4.64
C THR A 137 6.62 1.53 -3.98
N PHE A 138 6.01 1.71 -2.80
CA PHE A 138 5.31 0.63 -2.11
C PHE A 138 3.85 0.68 -2.53
N ILE A 139 3.36 -0.41 -3.13
CA ILE A 139 1.93 -0.62 -3.37
C ILE A 139 1.50 -1.69 -2.38
N LEU A 140 0.63 -1.34 -1.44
CA LEU A 140 -0.10 -2.32 -0.65
C LEU A 140 -1.21 -2.92 -1.52
N GLY A 141 -1.10 -4.22 -1.79
CA GLY A 141 -2.13 -5.07 -2.37
C GLY A 141 -2.08 -6.44 -1.72
#